data_AF-W2SWI0-F1
#
_entry.id   AF-W2SWI0-F1
#
_cell.length_a   1.000
_cell.length_b   1.000
_cell.length_c   1.000
_cell.angle_alpha   90.00
_cell.angle_beta   90.00
_cell.angle_gamma   90.00
#
_symmetry.space_group_name_H-M   'P 1'
#
loop_
_entity.id
_entity.type
_entity.pdbx_description
1 polymer ?
#
loop_
_entity_poly.entity_id
_entity_poly.type
_entity_poly.pdbx_seq_one_letter_code
_entity_poly.pdbx_strand_id
1 'polypeptide(L)'
;MSFPNGSVNGDEDILVLADEPISGRVLAIAGCTNSGKTTIAKILTSMVEKSYRRNGSSPSFFYNYDAKSAVNHEKMILAIKAGSLSYDYVIVEGNMLTEWTDVIELCDRVVFLTLDQDTCRRRRVKRKYDPPDVPGYFEEVVWPAYQQHLQRALAIAREDRRISFLDVTSDTDHADPEFMLSLIHSFSDDVIRICYEPLNVDEAVNPSCGATSVFVGTTRDTFAGRRVTRLDYESYDEMAYKELRRLCGLIRSKFPSVERIVIWHRIGEVAVGETSVIIATASPHRKDAIHATEMAIDELKRVVPIWKKNKGCQPQGVLVETDGETNECKVVMIVTNVADD
;
A
#
# COMPACT_ATOMS: atom_id res chain seq x y z
N MET A 1 4.38 -35.38 61.36
CA MET A 1 3.50 -36.07 60.39
C MET A 1 4.05 -35.80 59.01
N SER A 2 4.02 -36.78 58.11
CA SER A 2 4.56 -36.69 56.75
C SER A 2 3.43 -36.54 55.73
N PHE A 3 3.70 -35.79 54.66
CA PHE A 3 2.90 -35.78 53.43
C PHE A 3 3.80 -36.21 52.26
N PRO A 4 3.28 -36.99 51.28
CA PRO A 4 4.10 -37.58 50.21
C PRO A 4 4.25 -36.67 48.97
N ASN A 5 5.20 -37.02 48.11
CA ASN A 5 5.40 -36.42 46.79
C ASN A 5 4.42 -36.99 45.74
N GLY A 6 4.16 -36.22 44.68
CA GLY A 6 3.46 -36.64 43.47
C GLY A 6 2.29 -35.73 43.13
N SER A 7 2.10 -35.28 41.88
CA SER A 7 2.94 -35.42 40.68
C SER A 7 2.65 -34.29 39.69
N VAL A 8 3.65 -33.86 38.92
CA VAL A 8 3.44 -32.94 37.80
C VAL A 8 2.71 -33.69 36.67
N ASN A 9 1.62 -33.10 36.18
CA ASN A 9 1.22 -33.17 34.77
C ASN A 9 0.89 -31.73 34.36
N GLY A 10 1.46 -31.28 33.25
CA GLY A 10 1.20 -29.95 32.71
C GLY A 10 0.23 -30.05 31.56
N ASP A 11 -1.01 -29.66 31.81
CA ASP A 11 -1.85 -29.05 30.78
C ASP A 11 -1.71 -27.53 31.00
N GLU A 12 -0.84 -26.87 30.22
CA GLU A 12 -0.89 -25.41 30.14
C GLU A 12 -2.13 -25.05 29.35
N ASP A 13 -3.16 -24.53 30.02
CA ASP A 13 -4.37 -24.03 29.39
C ASP A 13 -3.98 -23.01 28.30
N ILE A 14 -4.07 -23.43 27.04
CA ILE A 14 -4.00 -22.53 25.89
C ILE A 14 -5.26 -21.68 25.96
N LEU A 15 -5.16 -20.57 26.69
CA LEU A 15 -6.14 -19.50 26.68
C LEU A 15 -6.29 -19.04 25.23
N VAL A 16 -7.36 -19.52 24.60
CA VAL A 16 -7.86 -18.98 23.35
C VAL A 16 -8.31 -17.56 23.67
N LEU A 17 -7.37 -16.62 23.56
CA LEU A 17 -7.65 -15.20 23.63
C LEU A 17 -8.72 -14.92 22.57
N ALA A 18 -9.88 -14.44 23.01
CA ALA A 18 -10.85 -13.86 22.11
C ALA A 18 -10.18 -12.72 21.33
N ASP A 19 -10.69 -12.39 20.15
CA ASP A 19 -10.15 -11.29 19.34
C ASP A 19 -10.33 -9.94 20.04
N GLU A 20 -9.36 -9.59 20.89
CA GLU A 20 -9.24 -8.25 21.46
C GLU A 20 -8.90 -7.25 20.35
N PRO A 21 -9.49 -6.05 20.37
CA PRO A 21 -9.33 -5.08 19.30
C PRO A 21 -7.88 -4.63 19.14
N ILE A 22 -7.47 -4.54 17.87
CA ILE A 22 -6.15 -4.08 17.43
C ILE A 22 -6.04 -2.58 17.72
N SER A 23 -5.49 -2.25 18.90
CA SER A 23 -5.27 -0.88 19.38
C SER A 23 -4.21 -0.14 18.56
N GLY A 24 -3.22 -0.87 18.07
CA GLY A 24 -2.09 -0.36 17.30
C GLY A 24 -2.32 -0.38 15.80
N ARG A 25 -2.03 0.74 15.13
CA ARG A 25 -1.99 0.80 13.66
C ARG A 25 -0.85 -0.04 13.11
N VAL A 26 -1.09 -0.66 11.96
CA VAL A 26 -0.14 -1.58 11.33
C VAL A 26 0.14 -1.15 9.88
N LEU A 27 1.42 -0.92 9.59
CA LEU A 27 1.92 -0.52 8.28
C LEU A 27 2.74 -1.66 7.67
N ALA A 28 2.18 -2.35 6.70
CA ALA A 28 2.91 -3.32 5.89
C ALA A 28 3.70 -2.64 4.77
N ILE A 29 4.91 -3.13 4.52
CA ILE A 29 5.76 -2.74 3.38
C ILE A 29 6.05 -4.02 2.59
N ALA A 30 5.54 -4.05 1.34
CA ALA A 30 5.54 -5.21 0.45
C ALA A 30 6.33 -4.93 -0.85
N GLY A 31 6.49 -5.93 -1.72
CA GLY A 31 7.18 -5.81 -3.01
C GLY A 31 8.55 -6.50 -3.08
N CYS A 32 9.24 -6.38 -4.22
CA CYS A 32 10.36 -7.25 -4.59
C CYS A 32 11.53 -7.28 -3.58
N THR A 33 12.33 -8.35 -3.64
CA THR A 33 13.67 -8.38 -3.03
C THR A 33 14.53 -7.23 -3.57
N ASN A 34 15.33 -6.62 -2.68
CA ASN A 34 16.14 -5.42 -2.95
C ASN A 34 15.42 -4.18 -3.52
N SER A 35 14.08 -4.08 -3.41
CA SER A 35 13.35 -2.84 -3.73
C SER A 35 13.63 -1.70 -2.75
N GLY A 36 14.03 -2.01 -1.51
CA GLY A 36 14.40 -1.02 -0.49
C GLY A 36 13.49 -1.01 0.75
N LYS A 37 12.54 -1.95 0.85
CA LYS A 37 11.61 -2.09 1.99
C LYS A 37 12.29 -1.98 3.36
N THR A 38 13.33 -2.77 3.62
CA THR A 38 14.12 -2.73 4.88
C THR A 38 14.77 -1.38 5.15
N THR A 39 15.09 -0.61 4.11
CA THR A 39 15.54 0.77 4.25
C THR A 39 14.40 1.66 4.71
N ILE A 40 13.22 1.60 4.07
CA ILE A 40 12.04 2.38 4.48
C ILE A 40 11.64 2.04 5.93
N ALA A 41 11.57 0.76 6.27
CA ALA A 41 11.25 0.30 7.63
C ALA A 41 12.22 0.89 8.68
N LYS A 42 13.54 0.82 8.43
CA LYS A 42 14.56 1.42 9.31
C LYS A 42 14.47 2.94 9.37
N ILE A 43 14.18 3.60 8.25
CA ILE A 43 14.06 5.05 8.16
C ILE A 43 12.85 5.54 8.97
N LEU A 44 11.67 4.94 8.77
CA LEU A 44 10.44 5.20 9.53
C LEU A 44 10.64 4.94 11.03
N THR A 45 11.15 3.76 11.39
CA THR A 45 11.47 3.43 12.79
C THR A 45 12.41 4.48 13.39
N SER A 46 13.45 4.90 12.67
CA SER A 46 14.37 5.95 13.15
C SER A 46 13.72 7.32 13.32
N MET A 47 12.67 7.65 12.56
CA MET A 47 11.96 8.94 12.67
C MET A 47 11.07 8.96 13.91
N VAL A 48 10.37 7.85 14.17
CA VAL A 48 9.64 7.65 15.42
C VAL A 48 10.62 7.67 16.60
N GLU A 49 11.68 6.85 16.59
CA GLU A 49 12.71 6.83 17.64
C GLU A 49 13.34 8.21 17.90
N LYS A 50 13.71 8.97 16.86
CA LYS A 50 14.27 10.32 17.00
C LYS A 50 13.30 11.29 17.67
N SER A 51 12.00 11.15 17.40
CA SER A 51 10.94 12.01 17.94
C SER A 51 10.61 11.68 19.40
N TYR A 52 10.83 10.43 19.83
CA TYR A 52 10.38 9.91 21.13
C TYR A 52 11.52 9.42 22.06
N ARG A 53 12.77 9.87 21.85
CA ARG A 53 13.95 9.40 22.59
C ARG A 53 13.90 9.71 24.10
N ARG A 54 13.45 8.74 24.90
CA ARG A 54 13.69 8.70 26.36
C ARG A 54 14.10 7.28 26.80
N ASN A 55 15.41 7.08 26.94
CA ASN A 55 16.10 5.93 27.55
C ASN A 55 15.58 4.50 27.27
N GLY A 56 15.98 3.95 26.12
CA GLY A 56 16.88 2.79 26.14
C GLY A 56 16.31 1.39 26.41
N SER A 57 15.78 0.75 25.36
CA SER A 57 16.07 -0.65 25.04
C SER A 57 15.77 -0.90 23.54
N SER A 58 16.56 -1.74 22.86
CA SER A 58 16.44 -1.97 21.42
C SER A 58 16.07 -3.43 21.13
N PRO A 59 14.84 -3.74 20.68
CA PRO A 59 14.49 -5.05 20.15
C PRO A 59 14.92 -5.14 18.67
N SER A 60 15.94 -5.95 18.36
CA SER A 60 16.51 -6.04 17.01
C SER A 60 16.64 -7.49 16.52
N PHE A 61 15.73 -7.92 15.62
CA PHE A 61 15.76 -9.22 14.92
C PHE A 61 15.33 -9.04 13.44
N PHE A 62 15.81 -9.90 12.52
CA PHE A 62 15.85 -9.63 11.06
C PHE A 62 15.72 -10.88 10.16
N TYR A 63 15.48 -10.69 8.84
CA TYR A 63 16.36 -11.09 7.69
C TYR A 63 15.64 -11.21 6.31
N ASN A 64 15.46 -12.41 5.69
CA ASN A 64 15.03 -12.60 4.27
C ASN A 64 14.63 -14.09 3.94
N TYR A 65 13.52 -14.44 3.25
CA TYR A 65 13.41 -15.56 2.23
C TYR A 65 12.13 -15.58 1.33
N ASP A 66 12.28 -16.11 0.11
CA ASP A 66 11.40 -15.90 -1.07
C ASP A 66 10.36 -17.04 -1.35
N ALA A 67 9.60 -17.53 -0.35
CA ALA A 67 8.47 -18.46 -0.59
C ALA A 67 7.32 -18.35 0.44
N LYS A 68 6.06 -18.60 0.03
CA LYS A 68 4.89 -18.57 0.93
C LYS A 68 4.95 -19.61 2.05
N SER A 69 5.68 -20.70 1.84
CA SER A 69 5.99 -21.74 2.83
C SER A 69 7.23 -21.45 3.70
N ALA A 70 8.02 -20.40 3.39
CA ALA A 70 9.20 -20.02 4.17
C ALA A 70 8.85 -19.09 5.35
N VAL A 71 7.64 -18.54 5.40
CA VAL A 71 7.14 -17.70 6.50
C VAL A 71 6.18 -18.52 7.35
N ASN A 72 6.46 -18.63 8.66
CA ASN A 72 5.48 -19.17 9.60
C ASN A 72 4.37 -18.13 9.82
N HIS A 73 3.29 -18.28 9.03
CA HIS A 73 2.14 -17.37 8.96
C HIS A 73 1.40 -17.23 10.30
N GLU A 74 1.23 -18.32 11.05
CA GLU A 74 0.64 -18.31 12.40
C GLU A 74 1.47 -17.45 13.37
N LYS A 75 2.79 -17.68 13.45
CA LYS A 75 3.70 -16.87 14.28
C LYS A 75 3.73 -15.40 13.83
N MET A 76 3.62 -15.13 12.54
CA MET A 76 3.54 -13.76 12.02
C MET A 76 2.25 -13.05 12.46
N ILE A 77 1.08 -13.71 12.36
CA ILE A 77 -0.19 -13.17 12.85
C ILE A 77 -0.14 -12.94 14.36
N LEU A 78 0.37 -13.90 15.13
CA LEU A 78 0.53 -13.78 16.58
C LEU A 78 1.47 -12.63 16.96
N ALA A 79 2.58 -12.45 16.23
CA ALA A 79 3.50 -11.33 16.43
C ALA A 79 2.85 -9.98 16.09
N ILE A 80 2.06 -9.90 15.02
CA ILE A 80 1.33 -8.67 14.65
C ILE A 80 0.28 -8.32 15.71
N LYS A 81 -0.54 -9.28 16.16
CA LYS A 81 -1.55 -9.05 17.21
C LYS A 81 -0.91 -8.67 18.55
N ALA A 82 0.10 -9.42 19.02
CA ALA A 82 0.83 -9.08 20.25
C ALA A 82 1.56 -7.72 20.13
N GLY A 83 2.04 -7.40 18.93
CA GLY A 83 2.57 -6.11 18.54
C GLY A 83 1.53 -5.00 18.71
N SER A 84 0.37 -5.10 18.08
CA SER A 84 -0.66 -4.05 18.10
C SER A 84 -1.29 -3.81 19.48
N LEU A 85 -1.36 -4.83 20.34
CA LEU A 85 -1.78 -4.65 21.74
C LEU A 85 -0.72 -3.89 22.57
N SER A 86 0.55 -4.04 22.17
CA SER A 86 1.70 -3.44 22.84
C SER A 86 2.14 -2.10 22.24
N TYR A 87 1.76 -1.73 21.00
CA TYR A 87 2.40 -0.67 20.21
C TYR A 87 1.50 0.00 19.10
N ASP A 88 1.53 1.35 18.88
CA ASP A 88 0.68 2.27 18.05
C ASP A 88 0.94 2.05 16.57
N TYR A 89 2.18 1.70 16.28
CA TYR A 89 2.72 1.57 14.94
C TYR A 89 3.50 0.27 14.95
N VAL A 90 3.00 -0.69 14.19
CA VAL A 90 3.63 -1.98 13.90
C VAL A 90 4.07 -1.94 12.44
N ILE A 91 5.37 -1.80 12.18
CA ILE A 91 5.89 -1.86 10.81
C ILE A 91 6.15 -3.32 10.44
N VAL A 92 5.45 -3.86 9.45
CA VAL A 92 5.61 -5.24 8.96
C VAL A 92 6.37 -5.22 7.62
N GLU A 93 7.46 -5.97 7.49
CA GLU A 93 8.25 -6.01 6.24
C GLU A 93 8.45 -7.43 5.70
N GLY A 94 8.04 -7.66 4.44
CA GLY A 94 8.19 -8.95 3.76
C GLY A 94 7.87 -8.87 2.26
N ASN A 95 8.29 -9.87 1.48
CA ASN A 95 8.11 -9.86 0.02
C ASN A 95 6.68 -10.21 -0.41
N MET A 96 5.94 -10.94 0.44
CA MET A 96 4.67 -11.61 0.10
C MET A 96 3.48 -11.16 0.95
N LEU A 97 3.54 -10.01 1.64
CA LEU A 97 2.48 -9.59 2.57
C LEU A 97 1.09 -9.50 1.91
N THR A 98 1.02 -9.27 0.60
CA THR A 98 -0.23 -9.22 -0.19
C THR A 98 -0.75 -10.60 -0.62
N GLU A 99 -0.12 -11.70 -0.22
CA GLU A 99 -0.57 -13.08 -0.49
C GLU A 99 -1.53 -13.62 0.58
N TRP A 100 -1.64 -12.94 1.72
CA TRP A 100 -2.37 -13.38 2.90
C TRP A 100 -3.43 -12.31 3.23
N THR A 101 -4.71 -12.58 2.98
CA THR A 101 -5.76 -11.55 3.18
C THR A 101 -5.90 -11.17 4.65
N ASP A 102 -5.83 -12.16 5.55
CA ASP A 102 -5.74 -11.94 7.00
C ASP A 102 -4.61 -10.97 7.40
N VAL A 103 -3.42 -11.05 6.80
CA VAL A 103 -2.34 -10.08 7.03
C VAL A 103 -2.70 -8.68 6.53
N ILE A 104 -3.43 -8.56 5.41
CA ILE A 104 -3.91 -7.27 4.87
C ILE A 104 -5.06 -6.70 5.72
N GLU A 105 -5.91 -7.56 6.29
CA GLU A 105 -6.99 -7.22 7.23
C GLU A 105 -6.42 -6.74 8.57
N LEU A 106 -5.29 -7.29 9.01
CA LEU A 106 -4.50 -6.80 10.15
C LEU A 106 -3.74 -5.48 9.87
N CYS A 107 -3.80 -4.90 8.66
CA CYS A 107 -3.03 -3.71 8.27
C CYS A 107 -3.89 -2.49 7.91
N ASP A 108 -3.72 -1.34 8.60
CA ASP A 108 -4.27 -0.04 8.19
C ASP A 108 -3.86 0.35 6.76
N ARG A 109 -2.63 -0.02 6.38
CA ARG A 109 -2.04 0.31 5.08
C ARG A 109 -0.99 -0.72 4.67
N VAL A 110 -0.96 -1.05 3.38
CA VAL A 110 0.04 -1.90 2.73
C VAL A 110 0.70 -1.11 1.60
N VAL A 111 1.96 -0.72 1.76
CA VAL A 111 2.72 -0.02 0.72
C VAL A 111 3.54 -1.02 -0.08
N PHE A 112 3.14 -1.29 -1.33
CA PHE A 112 3.81 -2.23 -2.22
C PHE A 112 4.84 -1.48 -3.09
N LEU A 113 6.12 -1.80 -2.90
CA LEU A 113 7.23 -1.20 -3.65
C LEU A 113 7.38 -1.88 -5.02
N THR A 114 7.05 -1.16 -6.09
CA THR A 114 7.27 -1.62 -7.47
C THR A 114 8.67 -1.26 -7.95
N LEU A 115 9.25 -2.14 -8.76
CA LEU A 115 10.59 -2.01 -9.33
C LEU A 115 10.66 -2.69 -10.69
N ASP A 116 11.36 -2.09 -11.65
CA ASP A 116 11.62 -2.72 -12.95
C ASP A 116 12.63 -3.89 -12.88
N GLN A 117 12.65 -4.73 -13.92
CA GLN A 117 13.47 -5.94 -13.95
C GLN A 117 14.97 -5.64 -13.91
N ASP A 118 15.43 -4.61 -14.62
CA ASP A 118 16.86 -4.31 -14.72
C ASP A 118 17.38 -3.62 -13.46
N THR A 119 16.63 -2.70 -12.85
CA THR A 119 17.00 -2.18 -11.52
C THR A 119 16.95 -3.27 -10.46
N CYS A 120 15.98 -4.18 -10.51
CA CYS A 120 15.95 -5.34 -9.62
C CYS A 120 17.19 -6.24 -9.82
N ARG A 121 17.53 -6.58 -11.06
CA ARG A 121 18.74 -7.36 -11.44
C ARG A 121 20.02 -6.66 -10.98
N ARG A 122 20.19 -5.36 -11.30
CA ARG A 122 21.34 -4.52 -10.88
C ARG A 122 21.50 -4.50 -9.36
N ARG A 123 20.42 -4.30 -8.60
CA ARG A 123 20.44 -4.29 -7.14
C ARG A 123 20.62 -5.69 -6.54
N ARG A 124 20.16 -6.77 -7.20
CA ARG A 124 20.36 -8.15 -6.74
C ARG A 124 21.82 -8.58 -6.88
N VAL A 125 22.44 -8.39 -8.05
CA VAL A 125 23.85 -8.74 -8.34
C VAL A 125 24.86 -8.07 -7.37
N LYS A 126 24.51 -6.91 -6.80
CA LYS A 126 25.35 -6.21 -5.81
C LYS A 126 25.25 -6.77 -4.38
N ARG A 127 24.27 -7.63 -4.08
CA ARG A 127 24.05 -8.22 -2.75
C ARG A 127 24.62 -9.64 -2.73
N LYS A 128 25.33 -9.98 -1.65
CA LYS A 128 25.68 -11.37 -1.35
C LYS A 128 24.47 -12.06 -0.73
N TYR A 129 24.11 -13.22 -1.27
CA TYR A 129 23.12 -14.14 -0.71
C TYR A 129 23.86 -15.39 -0.20
N ASP A 130 23.25 -16.04 0.79
CA ASP A 130 23.68 -17.33 1.31
C ASP A 130 22.45 -18.24 1.40
N PRO A 131 22.39 -19.40 0.71
CA PRO A 131 23.33 -19.80 -0.34
C PRO A 131 23.36 -18.78 -1.51
N PRO A 132 24.46 -18.70 -2.28
CA PRO A 132 24.53 -17.84 -3.45
C PRO A 132 23.52 -18.21 -4.54
N ASP A 133 23.06 -17.22 -5.30
CA ASP A 133 22.19 -17.42 -6.47
C ASP A 133 22.86 -18.36 -7.50
N VAL A 134 22.13 -19.41 -7.90
CA VAL A 134 22.55 -20.26 -9.03
C VAL A 134 22.24 -19.57 -10.37
N PRO A 135 22.99 -19.86 -11.46
CA PRO A 135 22.69 -19.31 -12.78
C PRO A 135 21.22 -19.56 -13.18
N GLY A 136 20.54 -18.53 -13.70
CA GLY A 136 19.12 -18.59 -14.08
C GLY A 136 18.14 -18.31 -12.94
N TYR A 137 18.54 -18.36 -11.66
CA TYR A 137 17.62 -18.24 -10.52
C TYR A 137 16.81 -16.92 -10.49
N PHE A 138 17.40 -15.82 -10.95
CA PHE A 138 16.67 -14.55 -11.00
C PHE A 138 15.59 -14.54 -12.09
N GLU A 139 15.92 -14.99 -13.29
CA GLU A 139 15.02 -15.10 -14.45
C GLU A 139 13.92 -16.16 -14.25
N GLU A 140 14.24 -17.30 -13.64
CA GLU A 140 13.34 -18.47 -13.54
C GLU A 140 12.49 -18.49 -12.26
N VAL A 141 12.95 -17.87 -11.16
CA VAL A 141 12.27 -17.94 -9.85
C VAL A 141 11.94 -16.55 -9.31
N VAL A 142 12.94 -15.70 -9.11
CA VAL A 142 12.78 -14.43 -8.36
C VAL A 142 11.86 -13.46 -9.09
N TRP A 143 12.09 -13.24 -10.39
CA TRP A 143 11.31 -12.29 -11.17
C TRP A 143 9.87 -12.78 -11.44
N PRO A 144 9.62 -14.04 -11.86
CA PRO A 144 8.27 -14.56 -12.01
C PRO A 144 7.45 -14.51 -10.71
N ALA A 145 8.06 -14.84 -9.56
CA ALA A 145 7.39 -14.73 -8.25
C ALA A 145 7.01 -13.28 -7.92
N TYR A 146 7.90 -12.31 -8.14
CA TYR A 146 7.56 -10.89 -7.97
C TYR A 146 6.42 -10.45 -8.90
N GLN A 147 6.41 -10.85 -10.17
CA GLN A 147 5.32 -10.53 -11.09
C GLN A 147 3.97 -11.11 -10.61
N GLN A 148 3.96 -12.33 -10.07
CA GLN A 148 2.78 -12.94 -9.47
C GLN A 148 2.28 -12.12 -8.27
N HIS A 149 3.15 -11.74 -7.33
CA HIS A 149 2.78 -10.96 -6.15
C HIS A 149 2.33 -9.54 -6.49
N LEU A 150 2.93 -8.91 -7.51
CA LEU A 150 2.49 -7.61 -8.02
C LEU A 150 1.10 -7.73 -8.66
N GLN A 151 0.85 -8.74 -9.51
CA GLN A 151 -0.46 -8.97 -10.09
C GLN A 151 -1.53 -9.23 -9.01
N ARG A 152 -1.17 -9.99 -7.96
CA ARG A 152 -2.06 -10.23 -6.81
C ARG A 152 -2.37 -8.95 -6.04
N ALA A 153 -1.36 -8.13 -5.77
CA ALA A 153 -1.51 -6.84 -5.11
C ALA A 153 -2.38 -5.86 -5.94
N LEU A 154 -2.14 -5.75 -7.25
CA LEU A 154 -2.91 -4.89 -8.17
C LEU A 154 -4.38 -5.32 -8.25
N ALA A 155 -4.67 -6.62 -8.20
CA ALA A 155 -6.04 -7.12 -8.14
C ALA A 155 -6.73 -6.70 -6.83
N ILE A 156 -6.10 -6.96 -5.68
CA ILE A 156 -6.68 -6.65 -4.36
C ILE A 156 -6.85 -5.13 -4.18
N ALA A 157 -5.93 -4.30 -4.67
CA ALA A 157 -5.96 -2.84 -4.54
C ALA A 157 -7.14 -2.13 -5.25
N ARG A 158 -7.92 -2.87 -6.05
CA ARG A 158 -9.18 -2.38 -6.64
C ARG A 158 -10.31 -2.42 -5.61
N GLU A 159 -10.32 -3.46 -4.80
CA GLU A 159 -11.32 -3.77 -3.79
C GLU A 159 -10.93 -3.13 -2.44
N ASP A 160 -9.67 -3.27 -2.04
CA ASP A 160 -9.12 -2.84 -0.75
C ASP A 160 -8.29 -1.56 -0.84
N ARG A 161 -8.83 -0.47 -0.27
CA ARG A 161 -8.18 0.85 -0.15
C ARG A 161 -6.92 0.85 0.75
N ARG A 162 -6.63 -0.22 1.49
CA ARG A 162 -5.42 -0.35 2.33
C ARG A 162 -4.17 -0.53 1.47
N ILE A 163 -4.26 -1.09 0.27
CA ILE A 163 -3.09 -1.24 -0.63
C ILE A 163 -2.75 0.08 -1.34
N SER A 164 -1.45 0.36 -1.51
CA SER A 164 -0.96 1.47 -2.33
C SER A 164 0.41 1.17 -2.93
N PHE A 165 0.59 1.52 -4.20
CA PHE A 165 1.84 1.30 -4.93
C PHE A 165 2.77 2.50 -4.85
N LEU A 166 4.07 2.20 -4.76
CA LEU A 166 5.18 3.14 -4.76
C LEU A 166 6.26 2.61 -5.70
N ASP A 167 6.50 3.30 -6.80
CA ASP A 167 7.64 3.02 -7.68
C ASP A 167 8.96 3.49 -7.05
N VAL A 168 9.87 2.54 -6.80
CA VAL A 168 11.22 2.79 -6.27
C VAL A 168 12.31 2.54 -7.32
N THR A 169 11.93 2.56 -8.60
CA THR A 169 12.85 2.58 -9.75
C THR A 169 13.70 3.85 -9.74
N SER A 170 15.02 3.67 -9.81
CA SER A 170 15.98 4.79 -9.82
C SER A 170 17.27 4.41 -10.55
N ASP A 171 17.82 5.36 -11.30
CA ASP A 171 19.12 5.22 -11.97
C ASP A 171 20.28 5.15 -10.95
N THR A 172 20.13 5.84 -9.82
CA THR A 172 21.04 5.78 -8.67
C THR A 172 20.62 4.69 -7.69
N ASP A 173 21.54 3.80 -7.30
CA ASP A 173 21.26 2.70 -6.34
C ASP A 173 21.23 3.18 -4.87
N HIS A 174 20.68 4.37 -4.60
CA HIS A 174 20.78 5.01 -3.31
C HIS A 174 19.50 4.91 -2.47
N ALA A 175 19.69 4.27 -1.32
CA ALA A 175 18.92 4.49 -0.10
C ALA A 175 19.14 5.92 0.47
N ASP A 176 18.92 6.94 -0.36
CA ASP A 176 19.05 8.34 0.04
C ASP A 176 17.94 8.70 1.05
N PRO A 177 18.26 9.08 2.30
CA PRO A 177 17.26 9.43 3.30
C PRO A 177 16.37 10.62 2.90
N GLU A 178 16.84 11.53 2.04
CA GLU A 178 16.04 12.68 1.59
C GLU A 178 15.02 12.27 0.52
N PHE A 179 15.40 11.45 -0.47
CA PHE A 179 14.46 10.76 -1.35
C PHE A 179 13.46 9.91 -0.55
N MET A 180 13.90 9.07 0.40
CA MET A 180 12.99 8.24 1.20
C MET A 180 12.05 9.09 2.11
N LEU A 181 12.48 10.26 2.57
CA LEU A 181 11.63 11.24 3.26
C LEU A 181 10.57 11.83 2.33
N SER A 182 10.96 12.28 1.14
CA SER A 182 10.03 12.83 0.15
C SER A 182 8.99 11.79 -0.28
N LEU A 183 9.40 10.52 -0.38
CA LEU A 183 8.53 9.36 -0.45
C LEU A 183 7.52 9.39 0.70
N ILE A 184 7.94 9.23 1.96
CA ILE A 184 7.03 9.14 3.12
C ILE A 184 5.99 10.29 3.14
N HIS A 185 6.41 11.53 2.86
CA HIS A 185 5.50 12.69 2.76
C HIS A 185 4.51 12.64 1.57
N SER A 186 4.80 11.89 0.50
CA SER A 186 3.90 11.63 -0.63
C SER A 186 3.01 10.37 -0.49
N PHE A 187 3.09 9.65 0.66
CA PHE A 187 2.22 8.50 0.94
C PHE A 187 1.23 8.71 2.10
N SER A 188 1.47 9.68 3.00
CA SER A 188 0.66 9.84 4.22
C SER A 188 -0.82 10.10 3.94
N ASP A 189 -1.12 10.98 2.99
CA ASP A 189 -2.46 11.54 2.77
C ASP A 189 -2.94 11.46 1.30
N ASP A 190 -2.28 10.63 0.50
CA ASP A 190 -2.61 10.44 -0.93
C ASP A 190 -3.38 9.13 -1.15
N VAL A 191 -4.68 9.25 -1.40
CA VAL A 191 -5.61 8.14 -1.67
C VAL A 191 -5.79 7.99 -3.18
N ILE A 192 -5.22 6.92 -3.74
CA ILE A 192 -5.29 6.62 -5.18
C ILE A 192 -5.99 5.27 -5.35
N ARG A 193 -7.07 5.23 -6.13
CA ARG A 193 -7.85 4.01 -6.36
C ARG A 193 -8.23 3.87 -7.84
N ILE A 194 -7.95 2.71 -8.42
CA ILE A 194 -8.53 2.26 -9.69
C ILE A 194 -9.47 1.12 -9.31
N CYS A 195 -10.76 1.22 -9.61
CA CYS A 195 -11.78 0.28 -9.11
C CYS A 195 -12.93 0.14 -10.11
N TYR A 196 -13.85 -0.80 -9.90
CA TYR A 196 -15.01 -0.99 -10.78
C TYR A 196 -16.30 -0.33 -10.24
N GLU A 197 -16.25 0.11 -8.98
CA GLU A 197 -17.40 0.45 -8.15
C GLU A 197 -17.83 1.93 -8.24
N PRO A 198 -19.04 2.29 -7.78
CA PRO A 198 -19.44 3.69 -7.60
C PRO A 198 -18.48 4.44 -6.66
N LEU A 199 -18.12 5.67 -7.04
CA LEU A 199 -17.13 6.48 -6.33
C LEU A 199 -17.82 7.41 -5.32
N ASN A 200 -17.38 7.40 -4.06
CA ASN A 200 -17.83 8.32 -3.02
C ASN A 200 -16.84 9.51 -2.86
N VAL A 201 -17.33 10.64 -2.37
CA VAL A 201 -16.58 11.89 -2.14
C VAL A 201 -16.04 11.98 -0.71
N ASP A 202 -16.65 11.30 0.26
CA ASP A 202 -16.46 11.57 1.69
C ASP A 202 -14.99 11.45 2.19
N GLU A 203 -14.18 10.56 1.60
CA GLU A 203 -12.74 10.42 1.94
C GLU A 203 -11.90 11.68 1.66
N ALA A 204 -12.41 12.62 0.86
CA ALA A 204 -11.76 13.88 0.56
C ALA A 204 -11.67 14.85 1.75
N VAL A 205 -12.50 14.67 2.77
CA VAL A 205 -12.57 15.58 3.93
C VAL A 205 -11.37 15.35 4.86
N ASN A 206 -10.57 16.39 5.07
CA ASN A 206 -9.47 16.38 6.04
C ASN A 206 -9.74 17.40 7.18
N PRO A 207 -9.81 16.99 8.47
CA PRO A 207 -10.13 17.89 9.59
C PRO A 207 -9.21 19.12 9.77
N SER A 208 -7.97 19.09 9.28
CA SER A 208 -7.05 20.25 9.31
C SER A 208 -7.30 21.27 8.19
N CYS A 209 -8.08 20.92 7.16
CA CYS A 209 -8.28 21.73 5.96
C CYS A 209 -9.54 22.60 6.02
N GLY A 210 -9.37 23.92 5.90
CA GLY A 210 -10.47 24.88 5.78
C GLY A 210 -11.20 24.87 4.42
N ALA A 211 -10.74 24.10 3.44
CA ALA A 211 -11.43 23.89 2.17
C ALA A 211 -11.06 22.55 1.50
N THR A 212 -12.07 21.91 0.91
CA THR A 212 -11.92 20.79 -0.02
C THR A 212 -12.54 21.18 -1.36
N SER A 213 -11.85 20.90 -2.47
CA SER A 213 -12.40 21.05 -3.81
C SER A 213 -12.51 19.67 -4.45
N VAL A 214 -13.57 19.45 -5.23
CA VAL A 214 -13.94 18.14 -5.79
C VAL A 214 -14.36 18.31 -7.24
N PHE A 215 -13.75 17.55 -8.14
CA PHE A 215 -14.19 17.32 -9.51
C PHE A 215 -14.85 15.94 -9.61
N VAL A 216 -16.06 15.90 -10.15
CA VAL A 216 -16.82 14.65 -10.41
C VAL A 216 -17.05 14.55 -11.91
N GLY A 217 -16.35 13.62 -12.56
CA GLY A 217 -16.48 13.38 -14.00
C GLY A 217 -17.56 12.34 -14.29
N THR A 218 -18.70 12.76 -14.83
CA THR A 218 -19.82 11.87 -15.17
C THR A 218 -19.90 11.55 -16.67
N THR A 219 -20.47 10.39 -16.99
CA THR A 219 -20.71 9.97 -18.38
C THR A 219 -21.90 10.71 -18.97
N ARG A 220 -21.65 11.52 -20.01
CA ARG A 220 -22.70 12.24 -20.76
C ARG A 220 -23.45 11.33 -21.72
N ASP A 221 -24.71 11.67 -21.99
CA ASP A 221 -25.61 11.00 -22.94
C ASP A 221 -25.21 11.14 -24.41
N THR A 222 -24.26 12.02 -24.71
CA THR A 222 -23.91 12.47 -26.06
C THR A 222 -22.39 12.59 -26.25
N PHE A 223 -21.90 12.05 -27.37
CA PHE A 223 -20.51 12.18 -27.80
C PHE A 223 -20.42 12.21 -29.33
N ALA A 224 -19.71 13.20 -29.88
CA ALA A 224 -19.56 13.40 -31.34
C ALA A 224 -20.88 13.31 -32.13
N GLY A 225 -21.96 13.92 -31.60
CA GLY A 225 -23.30 13.91 -32.20
C GLY A 225 -24.07 12.58 -32.09
N ARG A 226 -23.50 11.54 -31.46
CA ARG A 226 -24.13 10.23 -31.25
C ARG A 226 -24.62 10.08 -29.81
N ARG A 227 -25.73 9.36 -29.62
CA ARG A 227 -26.20 8.97 -28.29
C ARG A 227 -25.27 7.90 -27.69
N VAL A 228 -24.86 8.14 -26.45
CA VAL A 228 -24.13 7.22 -25.58
C VAL A 228 -25.14 6.56 -24.63
N THR A 229 -24.90 5.32 -24.23
CA THR A 229 -25.67 4.64 -23.16
C THR A 229 -24.79 4.21 -21.99
N ARG A 230 -23.53 3.88 -22.29
CA ARG A 230 -22.43 3.69 -21.35
C ARG A 230 -21.11 4.01 -22.03
N LEU A 231 -20.08 4.24 -21.22
CA LEU A 231 -18.70 4.08 -21.58
C LEU A 231 -18.18 2.77 -20.99
N ASP A 232 -17.04 2.30 -21.51
CA ASP A 232 -16.35 1.09 -21.08
C ASP A 232 -14.87 1.48 -20.97
N TYR A 233 -14.24 1.21 -19.84
CA TYR A 233 -12.94 1.78 -19.45
C TYR A 233 -11.92 0.68 -19.10
N GLU A 234 -10.70 0.83 -19.61
CA GLU A 234 -9.58 -0.08 -19.39
C GLU A 234 -8.36 0.69 -18.87
N SER A 235 -7.44 -0.02 -18.23
CA SER A 235 -6.28 0.54 -17.53
C SER A 235 -5.07 -0.36 -17.69
N TYR A 236 -3.87 0.22 -17.74
CA TYR A 236 -2.61 -0.50 -17.51
C TYR A 236 -2.14 -0.21 -16.08
N ASP A 237 -2.69 -0.94 -15.11
CA ASP A 237 -2.70 -0.56 -13.69
C ASP A 237 -1.33 -0.21 -13.12
N GLU A 238 -0.27 -0.98 -13.41
CA GLU A 238 1.09 -0.69 -12.91
C GLU A 238 1.59 0.70 -13.34
N MET A 239 1.44 1.03 -14.63
CA MET A 239 1.80 2.34 -15.16
C MET A 239 0.80 3.43 -14.75
N ALA A 240 -0.48 3.07 -14.56
CA ALA A 240 -1.50 4.01 -14.10
C ALA A 240 -1.25 4.45 -12.65
N TYR A 241 -1.03 3.53 -11.70
CA TYR A 241 -0.67 3.87 -10.33
C TYR A 241 0.65 4.64 -10.25
N LYS A 242 1.65 4.30 -11.07
CA LYS A 242 2.91 5.06 -11.20
C LYS A 242 2.68 6.51 -11.63
N GLU A 243 1.94 6.74 -12.71
CA GLU A 243 1.65 8.09 -13.20
C GLU A 243 0.72 8.88 -12.28
N LEU A 244 -0.22 8.22 -11.59
CA LEU A 244 -1.06 8.82 -10.56
C LEU A 244 -0.25 9.27 -9.33
N ARG A 245 0.74 8.48 -8.89
CA ARG A 245 1.69 8.90 -7.83
C ARG A 245 2.57 10.06 -8.29
N ARG A 246 3.09 10.01 -9.52
CA ARG A 246 3.86 11.12 -10.13
C ARG A 246 3.05 12.41 -10.22
N LEU A 247 1.74 12.30 -10.50
CA LEU A 247 0.80 13.41 -10.51
C LEU A 247 0.60 14.00 -9.09
N CYS A 248 0.43 13.18 -8.06
CA CYS A 248 0.30 13.68 -6.68
C CYS A 248 1.56 14.44 -6.23
N GLY A 249 2.75 13.94 -6.55
CA GLY A 249 4.02 14.66 -6.32
C GLY A 249 4.10 16.01 -7.06
N LEU A 250 3.64 16.06 -8.31
CA LEU A 250 3.57 17.31 -9.09
C LEU A 250 2.58 18.33 -8.49
N ILE A 251 1.43 17.86 -7.98
CA ILE A 251 0.45 18.70 -7.28
C ILE A 251 1.06 19.27 -6.01
N ARG A 252 1.64 18.43 -5.13
CA ARG A 252 2.27 18.87 -3.87
C ARG A 252 3.44 19.83 -4.10
N SER A 253 4.23 19.62 -5.16
CA SER A 253 5.32 20.53 -5.55
C SER A 253 4.82 21.92 -5.97
N LYS A 254 3.70 22.01 -6.68
CA LYS A 254 3.14 23.29 -7.16
C LYS A 254 2.21 23.97 -6.14
N PHE A 255 1.58 23.20 -5.27
CA PHE A 255 0.62 23.66 -4.25
C PHE A 255 0.98 23.08 -2.87
N PRO A 256 2.03 23.59 -2.18
CA PRO A 256 2.51 23.01 -0.92
C PRO A 256 1.53 23.09 0.26
N SER A 257 0.41 23.81 0.13
CA SER A 257 -0.67 23.85 1.13
C SER A 257 -1.73 22.75 0.93
N VAL A 258 -1.61 21.92 -0.11
CA VAL A 258 -2.49 20.75 -0.32
C VAL A 258 -2.03 19.62 0.59
N GLU A 259 -2.84 19.34 1.61
CA GLU A 259 -2.55 18.33 2.63
C GLU A 259 -3.01 16.94 2.18
N ARG A 260 -4.20 16.84 1.57
CA ARG A 260 -4.80 15.58 1.08
C ARG A 260 -5.11 15.64 -0.40
N ILE A 261 -4.85 14.52 -1.09
CA ILE A 261 -5.21 14.30 -2.51
C ILE A 261 -5.95 12.97 -2.60
N VAL A 262 -7.12 12.99 -3.26
CA VAL A 262 -7.90 11.81 -3.60
C VAL A 262 -8.02 11.74 -5.12
N ILE A 263 -7.58 10.64 -5.74
CA ILE A 263 -7.74 10.39 -7.18
C ILE A 263 -8.31 8.99 -7.38
N TRP A 264 -9.60 8.93 -7.70
CA TRP A 264 -10.35 7.70 -7.89
C TRP A 264 -10.82 7.61 -9.34
N HIS A 265 -10.49 6.53 -10.04
CA HIS A 265 -10.97 6.29 -11.39
C HIS A 265 -11.69 4.94 -11.48
N ARG A 266 -12.89 4.96 -12.04
CA ARG A 266 -13.71 3.77 -12.29
C ARG A 266 -13.34 3.15 -13.65
N ILE A 267 -13.14 1.84 -13.68
CA ILE A 267 -12.91 1.04 -14.88
C ILE A 267 -14.12 0.11 -15.15
N GLY A 268 -14.14 -0.56 -16.30
CA GLY A 268 -15.30 -1.34 -16.77
C GLY A 268 -16.45 -0.45 -17.27
N GLU A 269 -17.68 -0.97 -17.20
CA GLU A 269 -18.88 -0.28 -17.69
C GLU A 269 -19.33 0.85 -16.75
N VAL A 270 -19.46 2.07 -17.29
CA VAL A 270 -20.01 3.25 -16.60
C VAL A 270 -21.18 3.80 -17.40
N ALA A 271 -22.39 3.76 -16.85
CA ALA A 271 -23.60 4.19 -17.53
C ALA A 271 -23.73 5.73 -17.61
N VAL A 272 -24.62 6.23 -18.47
CA VAL A 272 -24.92 7.66 -18.56
C VAL A 272 -25.46 8.18 -17.22
N GLY A 273 -24.92 9.33 -16.77
CA GLY A 273 -25.19 9.93 -15.46
C GLY A 273 -24.24 9.45 -14.37
N GLU A 274 -23.65 8.26 -14.48
CA GLU A 274 -22.72 7.73 -13.49
C GLU A 274 -21.33 8.38 -13.55
N THR A 275 -20.68 8.45 -12.40
CA THR A 275 -19.31 8.93 -12.24
C THR A 275 -18.30 7.90 -12.78
N SER A 276 -17.37 8.35 -13.62
CA SER A 276 -16.19 7.58 -14.05
C SER A 276 -14.89 8.01 -13.36
N VAL A 277 -14.83 9.22 -12.80
CA VAL A 277 -13.64 9.71 -12.08
C VAL A 277 -14.05 10.72 -11.00
N ILE A 278 -13.43 10.62 -9.83
CA ILE A 278 -13.43 11.67 -8.80
C ILE A 278 -11.99 12.11 -8.58
N ILE A 279 -11.79 13.42 -8.53
CA ILE A 279 -10.56 14.00 -7.99
C ILE A 279 -10.96 14.99 -6.91
N ALA A 280 -10.31 14.92 -5.75
CA ALA A 280 -10.44 15.94 -4.73
C ALA A 280 -9.09 16.34 -4.15
N THR A 281 -8.98 17.59 -3.74
CA THR A 281 -7.82 18.08 -2.98
C THR A 281 -8.29 18.98 -1.84
N ALA A 282 -7.66 18.84 -0.68
CA ALA A 282 -7.96 19.60 0.51
C ALA A 282 -6.75 20.45 0.94
N SER A 283 -7.00 21.67 1.39
CA SER A 283 -5.99 22.62 1.87
C SER A 283 -6.58 23.54 2.94
N PRO A 284 -5.76 24.22 3.76
CA PRO A 284 -6.23 25.26 4.69
C PRO A 284 -7.02 26.39 4.01
N HIS A 285 -6.75 26.70 2.73
CA HIS A 285 -7.34 27.83 2.01
C HIS A 285 -7.77 27.47 0.59
N ARG A 286 -9.07 27.67 0.28
CA ARG A 286 -9.76 27.29 -0.98
C ARG A 286 -9.02 27.52 -2.31
N LYS A 287 -8.12 28.51 -2.38
CA LYS A 287 -7.42 28.87 -3.62
C LYS A 287 -6.60 27.69 -4.15
N ASP A 288 -5.88 27.00 -3.27
CA ASP A 288 -4.92 25.98 -3.71
C ASP A 288 -5.66 24.67 -4.02
N ALA A 289 -6.63 24.26 -3.18
CA ALA A 289 -7.54 23.16 -3.49
C ALA A 289 -8.24 23.29 -4.85
N ILE A 290 -8.75 24.48 -5.22
CA ILE A 290 -9.43 24.67 -6.52
C ILE A 290 -8.47 24.48 -7.69
N HIS A 291 -7.32 25.16 -7.69
CA HIS A 291 -6.35 25.06 -8.80
C HIS A 291 -5.61 23.71 -8.84
N ALA A 292 -5.45 23.05 -7.70
CA ALA A 292 -4.89 21.70 -7.63
C ALA A 292 -5.84 20.67 -8.25
N THR A 293 -7.14 20.76 -7.94
CA THR A 293 -8.18 19.89 -8.53
C THR A 293 -8.30 20.10 -10.04
N GLU A 294 -8.27 21.35 -10.51
CA GLU A 294 -8.25 21.72 -11.93
C GLU A 294 -7.03 21.15 -12.66
N MET A 295 -5.82 21.36 -12.13
CA MET A 295 -4.60 20.81 -12.73
C MET A 295 -4.59 19.28 -12.73
N ALA A 296 -5.07 18.65 -11.65
CA ALA A 296 -5.07 17.21 -11.49
C ALA A 296 -5.93 16.51 -12.55
N ILE A 297 -7.10 17.06 -12.88
CA ILE A 297 -8.00 16.42 -13.86
C ILE A 297 -7.50 16.55 -15.30
N ASP A 298 -6.78 17.62 -15.64
CA ASP A 298 -6.21 17.80 -16.97
C ASP A 298 -4.89 17.03 -17.15
N GLU A 299 -4.03 16.99 -16.13
CA GLU A 299 -2.85 16.13 -16.14
C GLU A 299 -3.22 14.64 -16.17
N LEU A 300 -4.23 14.19 -15.40
CA LEU A 300 -4.69 12.79 -15.43
C LEU A 300 -5.04 12.35 -16.86
N LYS A 301 -5.88 13.14 -17.56
CA LYS A 301 -6.28 12.87 -18.96
C LYS A 301 -5.10 12.90 -19.95
N ARG A 302 -3.98 13.55 -19.58
CA ARG A 302 -2.82 13.77 -20.44
C ARG A 302 -1.78 12.63 -20.34
N VAL A 303 -1.65 12.00 -19.16
CA VAL A 303 -0.52 11.09 -18.88
C VAL A 303 -0.90 9.74 -18.30
N VAL A 304 -2.05 9.61 -17.61
CA VAL A 304 -2.41 8.35 -16.94
C VAL A 304 -3.01 7.38 -17.97
N PRO A 305 -2.46 6.17 -18.15
CA PRO A 305 -2.94 5.19 -19.12
C PRO A 305 -4.23 4.48 -18.65
N ILE A 306 -5.33 5.25 -18.64
CA ILE A 306 -6.70 4.77 -18.49
C ILE A 306 -7.48 5.27 -19.70
N TRP A 307 -7.97 4.35 -20.54
CA TRP A 307 -8.58 4.66 -21.83
C TRP A 307 -10.00 4.13 -21.95
N LYS A 308 -10.74 4.68 -22.91
CA LYS A 308 -12.09 4.21 -23.26
C LYS A 308 -11.98 3.10 -24.29
N LYS A 309 -12.56 1.94 -24.00
CA LYS A 309 -12.60 0.81 -24.91
C LYS A 309 -13.43 1.16 -26.14
N ASN A 310 -12.80 1.16 -27.31
CA ASN A 310 -13.51 1.24 -28.58
C ASN A 310 -14.34 -0.04 -28.73
N LYS A 311 -15.61 0.07 -29.15
CA LYS A 311 -16.56 -1.06 -29.09
C LYS A 311 -16.19 -2.22 -30.05
N GLY A 312 -15.40 -3.14 -29.53
CA GLY A 312 -15.12 -4.47 -30.03
C GLY A 312 -14.82 -5.39 -28.84
N CYS A 313 -15.70 -6.37 -28.62
CA CYS A 313 -15.71 -7.33 -27.50
C CYS A 313 -15.94 -6.77 -26.07
N GLN A 314 -16.70 -7.55 -25.30
CA GLN A 314 -17.19 -7.41 -23.91
C GLN A 314 -17.41 -8.87 -23.38
N PRO A 315 -17.80 -9.19 -22.12
CA PRO A 315 -18.36 -8.32 -21.04
C PRO A 315 -17.92 -8.56 -19.56
N GLN A 316 -18.20 -7.58 -18.67
CA GLN A 316 -18.63 -7.65 -17.23
C GLN A 316 -17.71 -8.34 -16.16
N GLY A 317 -17.75 -8.06 -14.84
CA GLY A 317 -18.63 -7.25 -13.95
C GLY A 317 -17.90 -6.66 -12.68
N VAL A 318 -18.58 -6.39 -11.54
CA VAL A 318 -18.21 -5.41 -10.45
C VAL A 318 -18.56 -5.87 -8.99
N LEU A 319 -17.89 -5.37 -7.92
CA LEU A 319 -18.04 -5.72 -6.46
C LEU A 319 -18.56 -4.52 -5.56
N VAL A 320 -18.25 -4.15 -4.28
CA VAL A 320 -17.28 -4.43 -3.14
C VAL A 320 -18.00 -4.29 -1.75
N GLU A 321 -17.39 -3.72 -0.68
CA GLU A 321 -17.73 -3.79 0.77
C GLU A 321 -18.34 -2.49 1.41
N THR A 322 -17.86 -1.75 2.45
CA THR A 322 -16.56 -1.58 3.19
C THR A 322 -16.72 -1.06 4.66
N ASP A 323 -15.62 -1.04 5.45
CA ASP A 323 -15.31 -0.21 6.67
C ASP A 323 -15.90 -0.61 8.07
N GLY A 324 -15.34 -0.25 9.26
CA GLY A 324 -14.09 0.49 9.64
C GLY A 324 -13.96 0.81 11.17
N GLU A 325 -12.90 1.57 11.58
CA GLU A 325 -12.64 2.24 12.91
C GLU A 325 -12.21 1.40 14.18
N THR A 326 -11.41 1.86 15.20
CA THR A 326 -10.33 2.91 15.38
C THR A 326 -9.53 2.79 16.73
N ASN A 327 -8.33 3.44 16.79
CA ASN A 327 -7.64 4.14 17.93
C ASN A 327 -6.54 3.52 18.88
N GLU A 328 -5.43 4.30 19.01
CA GLU A 328 -4.35 4.44 20.06
C GLU A 328 -3.56 3.25 20.66
N CYS A 329 -2.20 3.32 20.75
CA CYS A 329 -1.31 2.36 21.47
C CYS A 329 0.14 2.84 21.92
N LYS A 330 1.30 2.26 21.46
CA LYS A 330 2.78 2.58 21.71
C LYS A 330 3.81 2.47 20.48
N VAL A 331 4.95 1.72 20.39
CA VAL A 331 5.81 1.58 19.12
C VAL A 331 6.60 0.24 18.88
N VAL A 332 6.52 -0.44 17.70
CA VAL A 332 7.38 -1.62 17.28
C VAL A 332 7.57 -1.88 15.76
N MET A 333 8.48 -2.81 15.41
CA MET A 333 8.79 -3.28 14.04
C MET A 333 8.90 -4.83 14.00
N ILE A 334 8.35 -5.46 12.95
CA ILE A 334 8.29 -6.93 12.72
C ILE A 334 8.78 -7.26 11.31
N VAL A 335 9.77 -8.16 11.20
CA VAL A 335 10.46 -8.49 9.93
C VAL A 335 10.35 -10.00 9.68
N THR A 336 9.67 -10.42 8.61
CA THR A 336 8.95 -11.71 8.54
C THR A 336 9.78 -12.91 8.03
N ASN A 337 10.85 -13.31 8.73
CA ASN A 337 11.85 -14.29 8.25
C ASN A 337 12.35 -15.19 9.42
N VAL A 338 13.34 -16.10 9.36
CA VAL A 338 14.44 -16.38 8.39
C VAL A 338 14.88 -17.88 8.43
N ALA A 339 16.16 -18.17 8.63
CA ALA A 339 16.80 -19.47 8.85
C ALA A 339 17.70 -19.39 10.10
N ASP A 340 17.86 -20.53 10.78
CA ASP A 340 18.73 -20.74 11.93
C ASP A 340 20.17 -21.17 11.50
N ASP A 341 21.08 -21.31 12.47
CA ASP A 341 22.50 -21.72 12.30
C ASP A 341 22.71 -23.19 11.86
#